data_AF-A2DJ81-F1
#
_entry.id   AF-A2DJ81-F1
#
_cell.length_a   1.000
_cell.length_b   1.000
_cell.length_c   1.000
_cell.angle_alpha   90.00
_cell.angle_beta   90.00
_cell.angle_gamma   90.00
#
_symmetry.space_group_name_H-M   'P 1'
#
loop_
_entity.id
_entity.type
_entity.pdbx_description
1 polymer ?
#
loop_
_entity_poly.entity_id
_entity_poly.type
_entity_poly.pdbx_seq_one_letter_code
_entity_poly.pdbx_strand_id
1 'polypeptide(L)'
;MHCSIPTWPTSSNNPASFIPVIIDYYPFDWDKQKTTFENQQPERCPGCRYIIDSQCTWEGEKVKCVNCSKIFKPNNSILAQEQSQHKRFLFRQPITYNYKQILIFAIDPYCSEKEMSYIQSFITVAIEALPPTQQFLICILRKQYNVYVYVFDNNVVTFDIPHNILLSKHLNIRRDLANRNNLKILEPFIRSLQAETTRSRGIDDLIGQLRGDDTCFSRIILFGNQGQLSKEEKNICVDWISPSMVSNTSSINIDGYFLDTSLYAYDSDTSHEQIRKLIEKATSEDQYYNVTIKAEVTNYRCSKTYFQYASCASHFYQTFLLSPHKFLCSILPSTFAVEVKYEHFKGDQAFTEIQWCSHSYPKSENFIPVASGVDAYQLMPYLISNQMLGTFVKNLYEAYQQNVSIFPGDEPDTTFSIFPNLQLFLCVHYDGRQNICSSPYQSRSFLSYHSRSASFYPNLMLWNDQETLVATRCIINYYFYVQMHSPPIIVFDESRAISVFIDDEIIPGSKLDHAIKHEEADRFPKPVIMIRPTSQIPMIFSEYSELFKKIQTALKKA
;
A
#
# COMPACT_ATOMS: atom_id res chain seq x y z
N MET A 1 10.91 6.25 -0.49
CA MET A 1 10.28 7.50 -0.98
C MET A 1 10.37 7.48 -2.48
N HIS A 2 9.25 7.58 -3.17
CA HIS A 2 9.18 7.58 -4.64
C HIS A 2 8.54 8.87 -5.09
N CYS A 3 9.14 9.55 -6.06
CA CYS A 3 8.70 10.87 -6.51
C CYS A 3 8.26 10.81 -7.97
N SER A 4 7.15 11.46 -8.32
CA SER A 4 6.64 11.51 -9.70
C SER A 4 7.58 12.22 -10.65
N ILE A 5 8.37 13.18 -10.17
CA ILE A 5 9.41 13.88 -10.93
C ILE A 5 10.63 14.10 -10.03
N PRO A 6 11.82 13.55 -10.36
CA PRO A 6 13.03 13.70 -9.55
C PRO A 6 13.63 15.11 -9.64
N THR A 7 13.32 15.86 -10.70
CA THR A 7 13.69 17.28 -10.85
C THR A 7 12.42 18.13 -10.77
N TRP A 8 12.35 19.04 -9.80
CA TRP A 8 11.12 19.79 -9.55
C TRP A 8 11.09 21.14 -10.30
N PRO A 9 9.91 21.61 -10.73
CA PRO A 9 9.77 22.92 -11.39
C PRO A 9 9.96 24.07 -10.40
N THR A 10 10.93 24.95 -10.64
CA THR A 10 11.32 26.03 -9.68
C THR A 10 10.21 26.98 -9.24
N SER A 11 9.14 27.15 -10.03
CA SER A 11 8.03 28.06 -9.71
C SER A 11 6.71 27.62 -10.35
N SER A 12 5.61 28.26 -9.95
CA SER A 12 4.29 28.05 -10.56
C SER A 12 4.18 28.55 -12.01
N ASN A 13 5.15 29.34 -12.49
CA ASN A 13 5.18 29.84 -13.86
C ASN A 13 6.07 29.00 -14.78
N ASN A 14 6.71 27.96 -14.23
CA ASN A 14 7.52 27.03 -15.01
C ASN A 14 6.63 26.29 -16.03
N PRO A 15 7.11 26.07 -17.28
CA PRO A 15 6.34 25.37 -18.31
C PRO A 15 5.95 23.93 -17.92
N ALA A 16 6.68 23.29 -17.00
CA ALA A 16 6.38 21.97 -16.45
C ALA A 16 5.59 22.01 -15.13
N SER A 17 5.16 23.18 -14.65
CA SER A 17 4.45 23.31 -13.36
C SER A 17 3.08 22.63 -13.30
N PHE A 18 2.49 22.31 -14.45
CA PHE A 18 1.27 21.52 -14.54
C PHE A 18 1.48 20.04 -14.17
N ILE A 19 2.73 19.56 -14.16
CA ILE A 19 3.08 18.20 -13.71
C ILE A 19 3.11 18.19 -12.19
N PRO A 20 2.17 17.48 -11.52
CA PRO A 20 2.13 17.50 -10.07
C PRO A 20 3.34 16.77 -9.47
N VAL A 21 3.99 17.42 -8.50
CA VAL A 21 5.02 16.79 -7.67
C VAL A 21 4.32 15.95 -6.62
N ILE A 22 4.43 14.64 -6.74
CA ILE A 22 3.83 13.66 -5.85
C ILE A 22 4.96 12.88 -5.22
N ILE A 23 4.89 12.66 -3.91
CA ILE A 23 5.78 11.77 -3.20
C ILE A 23 4.96 10.69 -2.53
N ASP A 24 5.20 9.44 -2.89
CA ASP A 24 4.75 8.31 -2.11
C ASP A 24 5.83 7.87 -1.14
N TYR A 25 5.44 7.79 0.12
CA TYR A 25 6.31 7.40 1.19
C TYR A 25 5.82 6.11 1.82
N TYR A 26 6.65 5.09 1.75
CA TYR A 26 6.47 3.78 2.36
C TYR A 26 7.28 3.77 3.66
N PRO A 27 6.70 4.14 4.81
CA PRO A 27 7.45 4.26 6.06
C PRO A 27 8.07 2.93 6.49
N PHE A 28 7.37 1.83 6.27
CA PHE A 28 7.75 0.51 6.78
C PHE A 28 8.46 -0.40 5.75
N ASP A 29 8.68 0.09 4.54
CA ASP A 29 9.53 -0.56 3.55
C ASP A 29 11.00 -0.22 3.85
N TRP A 30 11.63 -1.04 4.69
CA TRP A 30 12.98 -0.80 5.21
C TRP A 30 14.01 -1.73 4.56
N ASP A 31 14.99 -1.14 3.87
CA ASP A 31 16.23 -1.82 3.53
C ASP A 31 17.03 -2.21 4.80
N LYS A 32 17.82 -3.28 4.69
CA LYS A 32 18.66 -3.84 5.78
C LYS A 32 19.69 -2.87 6.38
N GLN A 33 19.84 -1.65 5.85
CA GLN A 33 20.82 -0.65 6.27
C GLN A 33 20.16 0.47 7.09
N LYS A 34 19.70 0.18 8.32
CA LYS A 34 19.20 1.23 9.22
C LYS A 34 20.16 1.52 10.38
N THR A 35 20.41 2.81 10.62
CA THR A 35 20.94 3.27 11.91
C THR A 35 19.78 3.35 12.90
N THR A 36 19.88 2.60 13.99
CA THR A 36 18.90 2.63 15.09
C THR A 36 19.55 3.22 16.33
N PHE A 37 18.93 4.25 16.89
CA PHE A 37 19.33 4.90 18.13
C PHE A 37 18.44 4.41 19.27
N GLU A 38 19.00 3.54 20.12
CA GLU A 38 18.27 2.91 21.22
C GLU A 38 18.22 3.82 22.45
N ASN A 39 17.04 3.98 23.06
CA ASN A 39 16.81 4.74 24.30
C ASN A 39 17.18 6.24 24.23
N GLN A 40 17.19 6.82 23.02
CA GLN A 40 17.50 8.23 22.79
C GLN A 40 16.30 8.97 22.19
N GLN A 41 16.34 10.30 22.19
CA GLN A 41 15.39 11.17 21.51
C GLN A 41 16.13 11.98 20.43
N PRO A 42 15.50 12.27 19.28
CA PRO A 42 16.15 13.00 18.20
C PRO A 42 16.51 14.43 18.61
N GLU A 43 17.73 14.87 18.27
CA GLU A 43 18.10 16.28 18.35
C GLU A 43 17.36 17.07 17.27
N ARG A 44 16.90 18.27 17.64
CA ARG A 44 16.03 19.10 16.81
C ARG A 44 16.48 20.55 16.79
N CYS A 45 16.17 21.23 15.69
CA CYS A 45 16.27 22.68 15.64
C CYS A 45 15.35 23.33 16.69
N PRO A 46 15.85 24.23 17.56
CA PRO A 46 15.02 24.90 18.56
C PRO A 46 14.01 25.87 17.92
N GLY A 47 14.28 26.33 16.69
CA GLY A 47 13.42 27.28 15.98
C GLY A 47 12.18 26.64 15.33
N CYS A 48 12.38 25.59 14.53
CA CYS A 48 11.30 24.96 13.75
C CYS A 48 11.03 23.49 14.10
N ARG A 49 11.80 22.90 15.02
CA ARG A 49 11.69 21.50 15.48
C ARG A 49 12.03 20.43 14.42
N TYR A 50 12.59 20.84 13.27
CA TYR A 50 13.19 19.93 12.27
C TYR A 50 14.24 19.04 12.92
N ILE A 51 14.21 17.73 12.65
CA ILE A 51 15.19 16.77 13.18
C ILE A 51 16.52 16.97 12.46
N ILE A 52 17.62 17.05 13.20
CA ILE A 52 18.95 17.15 12.60
C ILE A 52 19.23 15.88 11.79
N ASP A 53 19.66 16.06 10.55
CA ASP A 53 19.96 14.99 9.61
C ASP A 53 21.06 15.41 8.63
N SER A 54 21.34 14.59 7.62
CA SER A 54 22.39 14.87 6.64
C SER A 54 22.14 16.04 5.71
N GLN A 55 20.98 16.70 5.77
CA GLN A 55 20.68 17.89 4.98
C GLN A 55 21.06 19.17 5.73
N CYS A 56 21.29 19.09 7.03
CA CYS A 56 21.80 20.20 7.83
C CYS A 56 23.32 20.38 7.63
N THR A 57 23.81 21.62 7.72
CA THR A 57 25.25 21.93 7.56
C THR A 57 25.90 22.32 8.89
N TRP A 58 27.12 21.85 9.12
CA TRP A 58 27.90 22.21 10.32
C TRP A 58 28.75 23.46 10.09
N GLU A 59 28.73 24.36 11.06
CA GLU A 59 29.54 25.59 11.13
C GLU A 59 30.30 25.59 12.47
N GLY A 60 31.42 24.86 12.51
CA GLY A 60 32.14 24.58 13.75
C GLY A 60 31.32 23.69 14.69
N GLU A 61 31.08 24.15 15.93
CA GLU A 61 30.23 23.45 16.91
C GLU A 61 28.71 23.69 16.72
N LYS A 62 28.32 24.49 15.71
CA LYS A 62 26.93 24.86 15.47
C LYS A 62 26.38 24.14 14.24
N VAL A 63 25.08 23.93 14.22
CA VAL A 63 24.32 23.35 13.12
C VAL A 63 23.44 24.43 12.51
N LYS A 64 23.46 24.55 11.19
CA LYS A 64 22.51 25.35 10.41
C LYS A 64 21.37 24.46 9.93
N CYS A 65 20.16 24.79 10.37
CA CYS A 65 18.95 24.05 10.00
C CYS A 65 18.59 24.26 8.53
N VAL A 66 18.41 23.19 7.76
CA VAL A 66 17.99 23.28 6.34
C VAL A 66 16.59 23.87 6.16
N ASN A 67 15.70 23.68 7.13
CA ASN A 67 14.30 24.10 7.02
C ASN A 67 14.11 25.61 7.33
N CYS A 68 14.73 26.12 8.39
CA CYS A 68 14.55 27.52 8.81
C CYS A 68 15.81 28.39 8.72
N SER A 69 16.92 27.85 8.22
CA SER A 69 18.23 28.52 8.07
C SER A 69 18.88 29.05 9.36
N LYS A 70 18.26 28.84 10.53
CA LYS A 70 18.82 29.25 11.83
C LYS A 70 20.05 28.39 12.19
N ILE A 71 21.08 29.06 12.68
CA ILE A 71 22.30 28.44 13.22
C ILE A 71 22.16 28.33 14.74
N PHE A 72 22.41 27.15 15.30
CA PHE A 72 22.25 26.89 16.74
C PHE A 72 23.25 25.83 17.24
N LYS A 73 23.48 25.77 18.54
CA LYS A 73 24.27 24.69 19.18
C LYS A 73 23.32 23.57 19.62
N PRO A 74 23.53 22.30 19.21
CA PRO A 74 22.69 21.18 19.64
C PRO A 74 22.84 20.91 21.16
N ASN A 75 21.85 20.28 21.77
CA ASN A 75 21.91 19.92 23.20
C ASN A 75 22.87 18.74 23.42
N ASN A 76 22.84 17.77 22.51
CA ASN A 76 23.78 16.65 22.47
C ASN A 76 24.55 16.67 21.14
N SER A 77 25.74 17.27 21.14
CA SER A 77 26.56 17.40 19.94
C SER A 77 26.99 16.07 19.34
N ILE A 78 27.23 15.04 20.15
CA ILE A 78 27.66 13.72 19.67
C ILE A 78 26.52 13.07 18.88
N LEU A 79 25.33 13.01 19.48
CA LEU A 79 24.14 12.48 18.81
C LEU A 79 23.79 13.28 17.55
N ALA A 80 23.82 14.61 17.62
CA ALA A 80 23.56 15.45 16.45
C ALA A 80 24.55 15.18 15.30
N GLN A 81 25.82 14.95 15.61
CA GLN A 81 26.83 14.60 14.60
C GLN A 81 26.53 13.24 13.96
N GLU A 82 26.22 12.22 14.77
CA GLU A 82 25.83 10.91 14.27
C GLU A 82 24.58 10.98 13.39
N GLN A 83 23.52 11.66 13.83
CA GLN A 83 22.30 11.86 13.03
C GLN A 83 22.59 12.55 11.69
N SER A 84 23.50 13.53 11.69
CA SER A 84 23.87 14.28 10.48
C SER A 84 24.61 13.44 9.41
N GLN A 85 24.99 12.20 9.72
CA GLN A 85 25.56 11.28 8.74
C GLN A 85 24.50 10.50 7.97
N HIS A 86 23.23 10.60 8.37
CA HIS A 86 22.17 9.73 7.88
C HIS A 86 20.99 10.52 7.30
N LYS A 87 20.46 10.06 6.16
CA LYS A 87 19.20 10.53 5.56
C LYS A 87 17.98 9.80 6.09
N ARG A 88 18.18 8.61 6.64
CA ARG A 88 17.14 7.72 7.18
C ARG A 88 17.64 7.06 8.44
N PHE A 89 16.89 7.17 9.53
CA PHE A 89 17.24 6.57 10.81
C PHE A 89 16.00 6.38 11.69
N LEU A 90 16.17 5.63 12.76
CA LEU A 90 15.12 5.20 13.67
C LEU A 90 15.55 5.46 15.11
N PHE A 91 14.71 6.12 15.90
CA PHE A 91 14.83 6.17 17.36
C PHE A 91 13.86 5.15 17.94
N ARG A 92 14.37 4.27 18.81
CA ARG A 92 13.58 3.22 19.45
C ARG A 92 13.60 3.39 20.95
N GLN A 93 12.43 3.32 21.56
CA GLN A 93 12.29 3.30 23.01
C GLN A 93 11.39 2.13 23.42
N PRO A 94 11.86 1.21 24.28
CA PRO A 94 11.03 0.15 24.81
C PRO A 94 9.95 0.77 25.69
N ILE A 95 8.71 0.30 25.56
CA ILE A 95 7.65 0.75 26.45
C ILE A 95 7.64 -0.15 27.68
N THR A 96 7.70 0.48 28.85
CA THR A 96 7.83 -0.22 30.15
C THR A 96 6.52 -0.81 30.67
N TYR A 97 5.39 -0.42 30.08
CA TYR A 97 4.09 -0.98 30.44
C TYR A 97 3.91 -2.37 29.84
N ASN A 98 3.15 -3.20 30.55
CA ASN A 98 2.78 -4.55 30.13
C ASN A 98 1.71 -4.50 29.02
N TYR A 99 2.09 -4.04 27.83
CA TYR A 99 1.23 -4.06 26.67
C TYR A 99 0.89 -5.49 26.25
N LYS A 100 -0.28 -5.66 25.65
CA LYS A 100 -0.75 -6.94 25.12
C LYS A 100 -1.22 -6.75 23.69
N GLN A 101 -0.91 -7.72 22.83
CA GLN A 101 -1.51 -7.84 21.51
C GLN A 101 -2.47 -9.03 21.50
N ILE A 102 -3.69 -8.84 20.99
CA ILE A 102 -4.70 -9.90 20.90
C ILE A 102 -5.20 -9.99 19.46
N LEU A 103 -5.32 -11.22 18.96
CA LEU A 103 -6.02 -11.52 17.72
C LEU A 103 -7.47 -11.92 18.05
N ILE A 104 -8.44 -11.29 17.39
CA ILE A 104 -9.87 -11.56 17.59
C ILE A 104 -10.49 -11.98 16.26
N PHE A 105 -11.07 -13.17 16.20
CA PHE A 105 -11.97 -13.56 15.13
C PHE A 105 -13.37 -13.09 15.46
N ALA A 106 -13.80 -12.00 14.84
CA ALA A 106 -15.14 -11.43 15.02
C ALA A 106 -16.09 -12.00 13.97
N ILE A 107 -17.24 -12.51 14.39
CA ILE A 107 -18.22 -13.16 13.53
C ILE A 107 -19.49 -12.33 13.59
N ASP A 108 -19.90 -11.77 12.45
CA ASP A 108 -21.22 -11.15 12.31
C ASP A 108 -22.22 -12.19 11.76
N PRO A 109 -23.16 -12.68 12.59
CA PRO A 109 -24.12 -13.66 12.17
C PRO A 109 -25.25 -13.09 11.29
N TYR A 110 -25.31 -11.77 11.09
CA TYR A 110 -26.33 -11.14 10.26
C TYR A 110 -26.10 -11.38 8.76
N CYS A 111 -26.48 -12.56 8.30
CA CYS A 111 -26.35 -13.01 6.91
C CYS A 111 -27.42 -14.06 6.56
N SER A 112 -27.41 -14.59 5.35
CA SER A 112 -28.21 -15.75 4.98
C SER A 112 -27.58 -17.06 5.50
N GLU A 113 -28.37 -18.13 5.65
CA GLU A 113 -27.86 -19.46 6.04
C GLU A 113 -26.75 -19.97 5.11
N LYS A 114 -26.86 -19.67 3.80
CA LYS A 114 -25.82 -20.01 2.83
C LYS A 114 -24.52 -19.27 3.15
N GLU A 115 -24.59 -17.98 3.42
CA GLU A 115 -23.41 -17.19 3.79
C GLU A 115 -22.83 -17.61 5.14
N MET A 116 -23.67 -17.97 6.10
CA MET A 116 -23.23 -18.54 7.38
C MET A 116 -22.41 -19.82 7.16
N SER A 117 -22.87 -20.72 6.30
CA SER A 117 -22.10 -21.93 5.97
C SER A 117 -20.72 -21.64 5.39
N TYR A 118 -20.60 -20.56 4.59
CA TYR A 118 -19.30 -20.10 4.11
C TYR A 118 -18.45 -19.52 5.25
N ILE A 119 -19.02 -18.66 6.10
CA ILE A 119 -18.34 -18.08 7.26
C ILE A 119 -17.79 -19.19 8.18
N GLN A 120 -18.57 -20.24 8.47
CA GLN A 120 -18.14 -21.39 9.25
C GLN A 120 -16.90 -22.08 8.65
N SER A 121 -16.90 -22.28 7.32
CA SER A 121 -15.75 -22.82 6.58
C SER A 121 -14.55 -21.87 6.68
N PHE A 122 -14.78 -20.58 6.47
CA PHE A 122 -13.73 -19.56 6.45
C PHE A 122 -13.02 -19.40 7.79
N ILE A 123 -13.76 -19.43 8.91
CA ILE A 123 -13.19 -19.40 10.26
C ILE A 123 -12.32 -20.63 10.50
N THR A 124 -12.80 -21.80 10.07
CA THR A 124 -12.04 -23.06 10.21
C THR A 124 -10.71 -22.95 9.46
N VAL A 125 -10.74 -22.55 8.18
CA VAL A 125 -9.53 -22.33 7.37
C VAL A 125 -8.62 -21.26 7.98
N ALA A 126 -9.21 -20.19 8.54
CA ALA A 126 -8.43 -19.14 9.18
C ALA A 126 -7.68 -19.63 10.42
N ILE A 127 -8.32 -20.42 11.28
CA ILE A 127 -7.67 -21.02 12.46
C ILE A 127 -6.60 -22.02 12.04
N GLU A 128 -6.83 -22.81 10.99
CA GLU A 128 -5.84 -23.74 10.43
C GLU A 128 -4.59 -23.02 9.89
N ALA A 129 -4.75 -21.81 9.34
CA ALA A 129 -3.65 -21.03 8.80
C ALA A 129 -2.77 -20.37 9.88
N LEU A 130 -3.23 -20.32 11.15
CA LEU A 130 -2.48 -19.68 12.21
C LEU A 130 -1.16 -20.42 12.54
N PRO A 131 -0.12 -19.68 12.96
CA PRO A 131 1.03 -20.27 13.64
C PRO A 131 0.58 -21.10 14.86
N PRO A 132 1.22 -22.25 15.18
CA PRO A 132 0.77 -23.14 16.25
C PRO A 132 0.64 -22.48 17.63
N THR A 133 1.48 -21.48 17.91
CA THR A 133 1.51 -20.75 19.19
C THR A 133 0.66 -19.48 19.17
N GLN A 134 0.10 -19.09 18.02
CA GLN A 134 -0.69 -17.87 17.92
C GLN A 134 -1.99 -18.04 18.71
N GLN A 135 -2.15 -17.21 19.73
CA GLN A 135 -3.36 -17.16 20.54
C GLN A 135 -4.40 -16.25 19.90
N PHE A 136 -5.67 -16.61 20.05
CA PHE A 136 -6.80 -15.85 19.55
C PHE A 136 -8.04 -15.97 20.44
N LEU A 137 -8.97 -15.04 20.25
CA LEU A 137 -10.30 -15.01 20.85
C LEU A 137 -11.36 -15.05 19.75
N ILE A 138 -12.41 -15.85 19.91
CA ILE A 138 -13.57 -15.79 19.02
C ILE A 138 -14.63 -14.92 19.68
N CYS A 139 -15.20 -13.99 18.92
CA CYS A 139 -16.26 -13.08 19.33
C CYS A 139 -17.43 -13.14 18.33
N ILE A 140 -18.63 -13.45 18.80
CA ILE A 140 -19.86 -13.41 17.98
C ILE A 140 -20.61 -12.12 18.29
N LEU A 141 -20.86 -11.33 17.25
CA LEU A 141 -21.50 -10.01 17.35
C LEU A 141 -23.01 -10.18 17.39
N ARG A 142 -23.64 -10.01 18.56
CA ARG A 142 -25.12 -10.05 18.67
C ARG A 142 -25.68 -8.65 18.84
N LYS A 143 -27.00 -8.51 18.73
CA LYS A 143 -27.67 -7.20 18.80
C LYS A 143 -27.54 -6.49 20.17
N GLN A 144 -27.48 -7.25 21.27
CA GLN A 144 -27.54 -6.70 22.64
C GLN A 144 -26.26 -6.94 23.47
N TYR A 145 -25.46 -7.92 23.07
CA TYR A 145 -24.25 -8.35 23.75
C TYR A 145 -23.30 -9.01 22.73
N ASN A 146 -22.04 -9.14 23.09
CA ASN A 146 -21.09 -9.95 22.34
C ASN A 146 -20.86 -11.27 23.07
N VAL A 147 -20.77 -12.37 22.32
CA VAL A 147 -20.46 -13.69 22.87
C VAL A 147 -18.98 -13.98 22.67
N TYR A 148 -18.26 -14.18 23.75
CA TYR A 148 -16.85 -14.53 23.74
C TYR A 148 -16.67 -16.02 23.98
N VAL A 149 -15.76 -16.65 23.25
CA VAL A 149 -15.56 -18.10 23.27
C VAL A 149 -14.11 -18.42 23.60
N TYR A 150 -13.90 -19.30 24.58
CA TYR A 150 -12.58 -19.88 24.87
C TYR A 150 -12.66 -21.38 25.12
N VAL A 151 -11.49 -22.01 25.17
CA VAL A 151 -11.35 -23.45 25.43
C VAL A 151 -10.70 -23.66 26.79
N PHE A 152 -11.38 -24.40 27.67
CA PHE A 152 -10.90 -24.73 29.01
C PHE A 152 -11.20 -26.19 29.32
N ASP A 153 -10.18 -26.92 29.79
CA ASP A 153 -10.25 -28.36 30.07
C ASP A 153 -10.92 -29.17 28.94
N ASN A 154 -10.52 -28.90 27.69
CA ASN A 154 -11.08 -29.50 26.46
C ASN A 154 -12.57 -29.24 26.20
N ASN A 155 -13.17 -28.27 26.87
CA ASN A 155 -14.55 -27.84 26.64
C ASN A 155 -14.58 -26.43 26.06
N VAL A 156 -15.58 -26.17 25.20
CA VAL A 156 -15.88 -24.83 24.72
C VAL A 156 -16.74 -24.12 25.76
N VAL A 157 -16.30 -22.95 26.22
CA VAL A 157 -17.03 -22.12 27.18
C VAL A 157 -17.35 -20.78 26.52
N THR A 158 -18.58 -20.31 26.72
CA THR A 158 -19.09 -19.06 26.13
C THR A 158 -19.53 -18.07 27.19
N PHE A 159 -19.27 -16.78 26.96
CA PHE A 159 -19.62 -15.70 27.88
C PHE A 159 -20.30 -14.57 27.12
N ASP A 160 -21.46 -14.15 27.63
CA ASP A 160 -22.22 -13.05 27.08
C ASP A 160 -21.84 -11.75 27.82
N ILE A 161 -21.28 -10.78 27.09
CA ILE A 161 -20.90 -9.48 27.66
C ILE A 161 -21.72 -8.37 27.00
N PRO A 162 -22.58 -7.68 27.75
CA PRO A 162 -23.31 -6.49 27.29
C PRO A 162 -22.39 -5.40 26.73
N HIS A 163 -22.82 -4.70 25.67
CA HIS A 163 -21.97 -3.74 24.93
C HIS A 163 -21.44 -2.57 25.77
N ASN A 164 -22.12 -2.22 26.87
CA ASN A 164 -21.70 -1.14 27.78
C ASN A 164 -20.61 -1.57 28.79
N ILE A 165 -20.14 -2.81 28.73
CA ILE A 165 -19.15 -3.38 29.65
C ILE A 165 -17.83 -3.59 28.91
N LEU A 166 -16.74 -3.09 29.49
CA LEU A 166 -15.39 -3.25 28.94
C LEU A 166 -14.91 -4.70 29.09
N LEU A 167 -14.32 -5.25 28.02
CA LEU A 167 -13.84 -6.63 27.99
C LEU A 167 -12.75 -6.88 29.05
N SER A 168 -11.85 -5.91 29.25
CA SER A 168 -10.73 -5.99 30.20
C SER A 168 -11.15 -6.15 31.66
N LYS A 169 -12.41 -5.83 32.01
CA LYS A 169 -12.95 -6.02 33.36
C LYS A 169 -13.39 -7.46 33.65
N HIS A 170 -13.62 -8.26 32.61
CA HIS A 170 -14.26 -9.58 32.74
C HIS A 170 -13.38 -10.73 32.27
N LEU A 171 -12.49 -10.50 31.30
CA LEU A 171 -11.60 -11.54 30.81
C LEU A 171 -10.17 -11.26 31.27
N ASN A 172 -9.55 -12.20 31.98
CA ASN A 172 -8.10 -12.20 32.12
C ASN A 172 -7.50 -12.80 30.85
N ILE A 173 -7.40 -11.96 29.81
CA ILE A 173 -6.98 -12.34 28.45
C ILE A 173 -5.63 -13.07 28.40
N ARG A 174 -4.86 -13.14 29.49
CA ARG A 174 -3.58 -13.86 29.55
C ARG A 174 -3.67 -15.36 29.82
N ARG A 175 -4.82 -15.90 30.27
CA ARG A 175 -4.92 -17.33 30.65
C ARG A 175 -5.81 -18.15 29.73
N ASP A 176 -6.82 -17.53 29.13
CA ASP A 176 -7.94 -18.25 28.53
C ASP A 176 -8.11 -17.95 27.04
N LEU A 177 -7.01 -17.99 26.26
CA LEU A 177 -7.05 -17.84 24.81
C LEU A 177 -6.93 -19.20 24.11
N ALA A 178 -7.69 -19.37 23.04
CA ALA A 178 -7.56 -20.52 22.16
C ALA A 178 -6.30 -20.38 21.29
N ASN A 179 -5.81 -21.51 20.79
CA ASN A 179 -4.81 -21.57 19.74
C ASN A 179 -5.22 -22.61 18.70
N ARG A 180 -4.43 -22.74 17.64
CA ARG A 180 -4.70 -23.67 16.54
C ARG A 180 -4.92 -25.12 16.99
N ASN A 181 -4.25 -25.58 18.04
CA ASN A 181 -4.41 -26.95 18.54
C ASN A 181 -5.80 -27.20 19.13
N ASN A 182 -6.52 -26.15 19.51
CA ASN A 182 -7.89 -26.24 20.01
C ASN A 182 -8.93 -26.38 18.88
N LEU A 183 -8.54 -26.33 17.61
CA LEU A 183 -9.48 -26.35 16.48
C LEU A 183 -10.45 -27.55 16.52
N LYS A 184 -9.96 -28.76 16.80
CA LYS A 184 -10.81 -29.96 16.88
C LYS A 184 -11.91 -29.86 17.93
N ILE A 185 -11.66 -29.10 19.01
CA ILE A 185 -12.62 -28.86 20.09
C ILE A 185 -13.60 -27.74 19.69
N LEU A 186 -13.12 -26.73 18.94
CA LEU A 186 -13.92 -25.60 18.47
C LEU A 186 -14.81 -25.94 17.27
N GLU A 187 -14.42 -26.89 16.42
CA GLU A 187 -15.13 -27.25 15.19
C GLU A 187 -16.63 -27.55 15.40
N PRO A 188 -17.05 -28.39 16.38
CA PRO A 188 -18.47 -28.62 16.64
C PRO A 188 -19.23 -27.34 17.00
N PHE A 189 -18.60 -26.41 17.71
CA PHE A 189 -19.18 -25.12 18.04
C PHE A 189 -19.27 -24.21 16.82
N ILE A 190 -18.20 -24.13 16.00
CA ILE A 190 -18.22 -23.31 14.77
C ILE A 190 -19.32 -23.80 13.83
N ARG A 191 -19.46 -25.12 13.65
CA ARG A 191 -20.53 -25.71 12.81
C ARG A 191 -21.94 -25.51 13.36
N SER A 192 -22.10 -25.23 14.65
CA SER A 192 -23.41 -25.00 15.27
C SER A 192 -23.87 -23.54 15.20
N LEU A 193 -23.02 -22.62 14.71
CA LEU A 193 -23.40 -21.23 14.51
C LEU A 193 -24.55 -21.12 13.51
N GLN A 194 -25.52 -20.25 13.80
CA GLN A 194 -26.70 -20.04 12.97
C GLN A 194 -26.75 -18.60 12.47
N ALA A 195 -27.35 -18.41 11.30
CA ALA A 195 -27.58 -17.09 10.76
C ALA A 195 -28.62 -16.33 11.60
N GLU A 196 -28.47 -15.01 11.64
CA GLU A 196 -29.40 -14.12 12.30
C GLU A 196 -30.12 -13.20 11.34
N THR A 197 -31.40 -12.96 11.61
CA THR A 197 -32.23 -12.02 10.85
C THR A 197 -32.23 -10.62 11.43
N THR A 198 -31.65 -10.42 12.62
CA THR A 198 -31.59 -9.11 13.27
C THR A 198 -30.21 -8.48 13.15
N ARG A 199 -30.17 -7.29 12.55
CA ARG A 199 -28.95 -6.51 12.42
C ARG A 199 -28.45 -6.06 13.81
N SER A 200 -27.21 -6.40 14.15
CA SER A 200 -26.47 -5.82 15.28
C SER A 200 -25.91 -4.44 14.88
N ARG A 201 -25.42 -3.62 15.82
CA ARG A 201 -24.57 -2.47 15.43
C ARG A 201 -23.16 -2.93 15.01
N GLY A 202 -22.94 -4.25 14.97
CA GLY A 202 -21.78 -4.88 14.38
C GLY A 202 -20.50 -4.63 15.17
N ILE A 203 -19.42 -4.48 14.40
CA ILE A 203 -18.04 -4.31 14.86
C ILE A 203 -17.84 -3.08 15.77
N ASP A 204 -18.65 -2.02 15.65
CA ASP A 204 -18.54 -0.82 16.48
C ASP A 204 -18.77 -1.10 17.98
N ASP A 205 -19.67 -2.04 18.30
CA ASP A 205 -19.95 -2.41 19.70
C ASP A 205 -18.79 -3.22 20.30
N LEU A 206 -18.18 -4.14 19.54
CA LEU A 206 -16.94 -4.83 19.96
C LEU A 206 -15.81 -3.84 20.20
N ILE A 207 -15.59 -2.92 19.25
CA ILE A 207 -14.61 -1.85 19.41
C ILE A 207 -14.90 -1.03 20.68
N GLY A 208 -16.17 -0.69 20.93
CA GLY A 208 -16.61 -0.05 22.16
C GLY A 208 -16.23 -0.77 23.45
N GLN A 209 -16.27 -2.11 23.45
CA GLN A 209 -15.86 -2.93 24.61
C GLN A 209 -14.35 -3.05 24.77
N LEU A 210 -13.59 -2.89 23.68
CA LEU A 210 -12.12 -2.86 23.69
C LEU A 210 -11.57 -1.49 24.08
N ARG A 211 -12.36 -0.42 23.88
CA ARG A 211 -12.00 0.95 24.27
C ARG A 211 -11.75 1.06 25.78
N GLY A 212 -10.74 1.84 26.16
CA GLY A 212 -10.45 2.18 27.56
C GLY A 212 -9.35 1.34 28.22
N ASP A 213 -8.77 0.38 27.51
CA ASP A 213 -7.48 -0.20 27.87
C ASP A 213 -6.40 0.29 26.90
N ASP A 214 -5.77 1.41 27.25
CA ASP A 214 -4.66 1.98 26.46
C ASP A 214 -3.48 1.01 26.35
N THR A 215 -3.45 -0.07 27.13
CA THR A 215 -2.40 -1.10 27.10
C THR A 215 -2.73 -2.31 26.21
N CYS A 216 -3.90 -2.31 25.57
CA CYS A 216 -4.39 -3.43 24.78
C CYS A 216 -4.45 -3.08 23.28
N PHE A 217 -3.63 -3.76 22.48
CA PHE A 217 -3.67 -3.69 21.03
C PHE A 217 -4.44 -4.88 20.47
N SER A 218 -5.38 -4.60 19.59
CA SER A 218 -6.30 -5.62 19.08
C SER A 218 -6.25 -5.65 17.56
N ARG A 219 -5.99 -6.83 17.00
CA ARG A 219 -6.21 -7.10 15.59
C ARG A 219 -7.49 -7.92 15.46
N ILE A 220 -8.47 -7.39 14.74
CA ILE A 220 -9.77 -8.02 14.56
C ILE A 220 -9.86 -8.49 13.12
N ILE A 221 -10.12 -9.79 12.93
CA ILE A 221 -10.44 -10.35 11.62
C ILE A 221 -11.94 -10.61 11.63
N LEU A 222 -12.67 -9.76 10.92
CA LEU A 222 -14.11 -9.78 10.84
C LEU A 222 -14.58 -10.71 9.71
N PHE A 223 -15.51 -11.61 10.02
CA PHE A 223 -16.22 -12.45 9.06
C PHE A 223 -17.68 -12.04 9.02
N GLY A 224 -18.15 -11.56 7.86
CA GLY A 224 -19.56 -11.16 7.70
C GLY A 224 -19.77 -10.18 6.56
N ASN A 225 -21.02 -9.75 6.38
CA ASN A 225 -21.38 -8.82 5.30
C ASN A 225 -21.41 -7.35 5.73
N GLN A 226 -21.19 -7.07 7.03
CA GLN A 226 -21.20 -5.72 7.58
C GLN A 226 -19.87 -5.43 8.26
N GLY A 227 -18.97 -4.70 7.57
CA GLY A 227 -17.65 -4.34 8.11
C GLY A 227 -17.34 -2.85 8.13
N GLN A 228 -18.33 -1.99 7.87
CA GLN A 228 -18.09 -0.54 7.86
C GLN A 228 -17.88 -0.02 9.29
N LEU A 229 -16.68 0.50 9.56
CA LEU A 229 -16.38 1.19 10.82
C LEU A 229 -16.95 2.61 10.82
N SER A 230 -17.56 3.01 11.93
CA SER A 230 -18.00 4.38 12.13
C SER A 230 -16.81 5.36 12.21
N LYS A 231 -15.69 4.94 12.83
CA LYS A 231 -14.44 5.70 12.98
C LYS A 231 -13.23 4.78 13.19
N GLU A 232 -12.04 5.27 12.82
CA GLU A 232 -10.77 4.67 13.21
C GLU A 232 -10.53 4.82 14.72
N GLU A 233 -10.02 3.77 15.36
CA GLU A 233 -9.82 3.74 16.82
C GLU A 233 -8.40 3.32 17.19
N LYS A 234 -7.79 4.06 18.11
CA LYS A 234 -6.43 3.79 18.57
C LYS A 234 -6.27 2.34 19.04
N ASN A 235 -5.07 1.80 18.84
CA ASN A 235 -4.69 0.44 19.20
C ASN A 235 -5.46 -0.69 18.49
N ILE A 236 -6.37 -0.39 17.56
CA ILE A 236 -7.20 -1.38 16.88
C ILE A 236 -6.84 -1.43 15.39
N CYS A 237 -6.73 -2.64 14.87
CA CYS A 237 -6.65 -2.94 13.44
C CYS A 237 -7.81 -3.86 13.08
N VAL A 238 -8.49 -3.60 11.98
CA VAL A 238 -9.58 -4.47 11.49
C VAL A 238 -9.23 -4.95 10.08
N ASP A 239 -9.18 -6.26 9.89
CA ASP A 239 -9.24 -6.94 8.61
C ASP A 239 -10.68 -7.47 8.39
N TRP A 240 -11.12 -7.62 7.13
CA TRP A 240 -12.48 -8.06 6.81
C TRP A 240 -12.53 -9.08 5.69
N ILE A 241 -13.20 -10.20 5.95
CA ILE A 241 -13.55 -11.25 5.00
C ILE A 241 -15.07 -11.25 4.81
N SER A 242 -15.52 -10.88 3.61
CA SER A 242 -16.94 -10.87 3.24
C SER A 242 -17.29 -12.09 2.40
N PRO A 243 -18.31 -12.89 2.79
CA PRO A 243 -18.76 -14.04 2.01
C PRO A 243 -19.51 -13.65 0.72
N SER A 244 -19.99 -12.41 0.62
CA SER A 244 -20.70 -11.90 -0.55
C SER A 244 -20.22 -10.53 -1.04
N MET A 245 -20.65 -10.17 -2.25
CA MET A 245 -20.25 -8.96 -2.95
C MET A 245 -20.71 -7.71 -2.19
N VAL A 246 -19.76 -6.85 -1.83
CA VAL A 246 -20.07 -5.61 -1.12
C VAL A 246 -20.34 -4.49 -2.12
N SER A 247 -21.60 -4.12 -2.29
CA SER A 247 -22.05 -3.18 -3.34
C SER A 247 -21.55 -1.74 -3.21
N ASN A 248 -20.98 -1.33 -2.07
CA ASN A 248 -20.50 0.03 -1.84
C ASN A 248 -19.15 0.06 -1.09
N THR A 249 -18.05 -0.26 -1.79
CA THR A 249 -16.73 -0.32 -1.17
C THR A 249 -16.04 1.03 -0.98
N SER A 250 -16.55 2.12 -1.57
CA SER A 250 -15.94 3.45 -1.48
C SER A 250 -16.09 4.11 -0.09
N SER A 251 -16.89 3.52 0.80
CA SER A 251 -17.19 4.05 2.14
C SER A 251 -16.77 3.16 3.31
N ILE A 252 -16.11 2.03 3.05
CA ILE A 252 -15.70 1.09 4.09
C ILE A 252 -14.41 1.61 4.76
N ASN A 253 -14.47 2.03 6.03
CA ASN A 253 -13.26 2.35 6.81
C ASN A 253 -12.70 1.04 7.38
N ILE A 254 -11.58 0.55 6.85
CA ILE A 254 -10.86 -0.63 7.31
C ILE A 254 -9.37 -0.32 7.24
N ASP A 255 -8.66 -0.61 8.31
CA ASP A 255 -7.23 -0.31 8.45
C ASP A 255 -6.32 -1.44 7.93
N GLY A 256 -6.84 -2.68 7.92
CA GLY A 256 -6.15 -3.89 7.48
C GLY A 256 -6.62 -4.44 6.13
N TYR A 257 -6.49 -5.75 5.94
CA TYR A 257 -6.82 -6.43 4.70
C TYR A 257 -8.32 -6.55 4.45
N PHE A 258 -8.74 -6.47 3.18
CA PHE A 258 -10.11 -6.73 2.76
C PHE A 258 -10.16 -7.84 1.71
N LEU A 259 -11.01 -8.83 1.93
CA LEU A 259 -11.25 -9.94 1.01
C LEU A 259 -12.75 -10.10 0.75
N ASP A 260 -13.13 -9.95 -0.53
CA ASP A 260 -14.46 -10.30 -1.02
C ASP A 260 -14.40 -11.67 -1.68
N THR A 261 -14.91 -12.70 -1.01
CA THR A 261 -14.80 -14.09 -1.51
C THR A 261 -15.77 -14.36 -2.65
N SER A 262 -16.77 -13.50 -2.88
CA SER A 262 -17.72 -13.68 -3.99
C SER A 262 -17.03 -13.60 -5.35
N LEU A 263 -15.92 -12.86 -5.43
CA LEU A 263 -15.07 -12.78 -6.63
C LEU A 263 -14.39 -14.10 -6.98
N TYR A 264 -14.35 -15.05 -6.05
CA TYR A 264 -13.71 -16.36 -6.17
C TYR A 264 -14.72 -17.51 -6.01
N ALA A 265 -16.01 -17.21 -5.94
CA ALA A 265 -17.07 -18.17 -5.56
C ALA A 265 -17.31 -19.33 -6.55
N TYR A 266 -16.62 -19.36 -7.69
CA TYR A 266 -16.65 -20.50 -8.62
C TYR A 266 -15.72 -21.64 -8.19
N ASP A 267 -14.78 -21.37 -7.28
CA ASP A 267 -13.83 -22.35 -6.76
C ASP A 267 -13.58 -22.13 -5.24
N SER A 268 -14.06 -23.08 -4.43
CA SER A 268 -13.88 -23.04 -2.97
C SER A 268 -12.42 -23.07 -2.58
N ASP A 269 -11.56 -23.73 -3.35
CA ASP A 269 -10.15 -23.87 -3.02
C ASP A 269 -9.41 -22.55 -3.19
N THR A 270 -9.73 -21.80 -4.25
CA THR A 270 -9.23 -20.44 -4.45
C THR A 270 -9.65 -19.50 -3.31
N SER A 271 -10.91 -19.54 -2.86
CA SER A 271 -11.37 -18.71 -1.73
C SER A 271 -10.64 -19.05 -0.43
N HIS A 272 -10.45 -20.34 -0.15
CA HIS A 272 -9.70 -20.79 1.02
C HIS A 272 -8.23 -20.38 0.97
N GLU A 273 -7.58 -20.46 -0.19
CA GLU A 273 -6.20 -20.03 -0.37
C GLU A 273 -6.02 -18.51 -0.09
N GLN A 274 -6.96 -17.68 -0.56
CA GLN A 274 -6.93 -16.24 -0.27
C GLN A 274 -7.06 -15.96 1.23
N ILE A 275 -7.92 -16.71 1.93
CA ILE A 275 -8.08 -16.59 3.38
C ILE A 275 -6.80 -17.00 4.09
N ARG A 276 -6.19 -18.14 3.73
CA ARG A 276 -4.91 -18.58 4.30
C ARG A 276 -3.86 -17.49 4.13
N LYS A 277 -3.72 -16.94 2.93
CA LYS A 277 -2.78 -15.85 2.65
C LYS A 277 -3.08 -14.59 3.47
N LEU A 278 -4.36 -14.22 3.66
CA LEU A 278 -4.73 -13.09 4.53
C LEU A 278 -4.27 -13.36 5.96
N ILE A 279 -4.54 -14.53 6.52
CA ILE A 279 -4.14 -14.88 7.89
C ILE A 279 -2.63 -14.94 8.04
N GLU A 280 -1.93 -15.55 7.09
CA GLU A 280 -0.47 -15.60 7.06
C GLU A 280 0.10 -14.18 7.07
N LYS A 281 -0.36 -13.30 6.18
CA LYS A 281 0.07 -11.89 6.17
C LYS A 281 -0.30 -11.16 7.46
N ALA A 282 -1.51 -11.36 7.96
CA ALA A 282 -2.00 -10.73 9.18
C ALA A 282 -1.24 -11.14 10.46
N THR A 283 -0.62 -12.32 10.46
CA THR A 283 0.12 -12.85 11.61
C THR A 283 1.63 -12.82 11.45
N SER A 284 2.15 -12.73 10.22
CA SER A 284 3.59 -12.68 9.94
C SER A 284 4.12 -11.29 9.63
N GLU A 285 3.30 -10.38 9.09
CA GLU A 285 3.74 -9.01 8.82
C GLU A 285 3.64 -8.14 10.09
N ASP A 286 4.65 -7.27 10.28
CA ASP A 286 4.62 -6.28 11.35
C ASP A 286 3.41 -5.35 11.19
N GLN A 287 2.63 -5.24 12.27
CA GLN A 287 1.56 -4.26 12.38
C GLN A 287 2.05 -3.07 13.20
N TYR A 288 1.79 -1.88 12.68
CA TYR A 288 2.17 -0.62 13.30
C TYR A 288 0.91 0.07 13.83
N TYR A 289 0.94 0.57 15.05
CA TYR A 289 -0.21 1.18 15.70
C TYR A 289 0.06 2.65 16.02
N ASN A 290 -1.03 3.41 16.16
CA ASN A 290 -1.02 4.83 16.51
C ASN A 290 -0.07 5.64 15.64
N VAL A 291 -0.10 5.35 14.33
CA VAL A 291 0.84 5.91 13.38
C VAL A 291 0.52 7.38 13.17
N THR A 292 1.50 8.24 13.38
CA THR A 292 1.43 9.66 13.04
C THR A 292 2.50 9.97 12.02
N ILE A 293 2.13 10.69 10.96
CA ILE A 293 3.04 11.05 9.87
C ILE A 293 3.04 12.57 9.76
N LYS A 294 4.23 13.16 9.83
CA LYS A 294 4.44 14.59 9.67
C LYS A 294 5.45 14.85 8.54
N ALA A 295 5.03 15.56 7.51
CA ALA A 295 5.91 15.97 6.42
C ALA A 295 6.36 17.43 6.57
N GLU A 296 7.62 17.68 6.18
CA GLU A 296 8.23 19.00 6.10
C GLU A 296 8.86 19.16 4.71
N VAL A 297 8.70 20.34 4.11
CA VAL A 297 9.23 20.62 2.78
C VAL A 297 9.71 22.05 2.67
N THR A 298 10.84 22.24 1.99
CA THR A 298 11.41 23.57 1.72
C THR A 298 11.08 24.05 0.31
N ASN A 299 10.81 25.36 0.15
CA ASN A 299 10.45 26.04 -1.10
C ASN A 299 9.18 25.54 -1.83
N TYR A 300 8.48 24.55 -1.27
CA TYR A 300 7.21 24.03 -1.76
C TYR A 300 6.17 24.12 -0.65
N ARG A 301 4.91 23.97 -1.03
CA ARG A 301 3.81 23.74 -0.11
C ARG A 301 3.30 22.32 -0.29
N CYS A 302 3.23 21.59 0.81
CA CYS A 302 2.51 20.32 0.86
C CYS A 302 1.03 20.57 1.14
N SER A 303 0.13 19.89 0.42
CA SER A 303 -1.31 20.06 0.57
C SER A 303 -1.80 19.69 1.98
N LYS A 304 -1.24 18.62 2.56
CA LYS A 304 -1.51 18.14 3.91
C LYS A 304 -0.20 17.60 4.51
N THR A 305 0.20 18.12 5.66
CA THR A 305 1.49 17.81 6.30
C THR A 305 1.36 16.88 7.49
N TYR A 306 0.15 16.58 7.96
CA TYR A 306 -0.08 15.76 9.14
C TYR A 306 -1.17 14.72 8.89
N PHE A 307 -0.87 13.47 9.24
CA PHE A 307 -1.76 12.33 9.15
C PHE A 307 -1.69 11.52 10.43
N GLN A 308 -2.80 10.90 10.79
CA GLN A 308 -2.91 10.00 11.92
C GLN A 308 -3.75 8.81 11.50
N TYR A 309 -3.27 7.62 11.86
CA TYR A 309 -3.91 6.35 11.59
C TYR A 309 -3.95 5.54 12.89
N ALA A 310 -5.05 4.83 13.09
CA ALA A 310 -5.19 3.85 14.16
C ALA A 310 -4.12 2.77 14.07
N SER A 311 -3.96 2.23 12.86
CA SER A 311 -2.96 1.22 12.57
C SER A 311 -2.61 1.19 11.08
N CYS A 312 -1.44 0.64 10.74
CA CYS A 312 -0.95 0.48 9.38
C CYS A 312 -0.21 -0.85 9.23
N ALA A 313 -0.40 -1.51 8.09
CA ALA A 313 0.37 -2.70 7.72
C ALA A 313 1.75 -2.34 7.15
N SER A 314 2.62 -3.34 7.01
CA SER A 314 4.01 -3.19 6.55
C SER A 314 4.19 -2.55 5.16
N HIS A 315 3.20 -2.70 4.28
CA HIS A 315 3.22 -2.18 2.92
C HIS A 315 2.42 -0.87 2.79
N PHE A 316 1.98 -0.29 3.91
CA PHE A 316 1.30 1.01 3.93
C PHE A 316 2.17 2.08 3.27
N TYR A 317 1.51 3.00 2.57
CA TYR A 317 2.14 4.19 2.03
C TYR A 317 1.28 5.43 2.19
N GLN A 318 1.94 6.58 2.27
CA GLN A 318 1.32 7.89 2.30
C GLN A 318 1.71 8.69 1.06
N THR A 319 0.72 9.16 0.32
CA THR A 319 0.90 10.09 -0.80
C THR A 319 0.89 11.55 -0.32
N PHE A 320 1.88 12.32 -0.75
CA PHE A 320 1.97 13.76 -0.52
C PHE A 320 1.94 14.50 -1.85
N LEU A 321 1.05 15.49 -1.95
CA LEU A 321 0.99 16.40 -3.09
C LEU A 321 1.71 17.70 -2.76
N LEU A 322 2.69 18.06 -3.57
CA LEU A 322 3.50 19.26 -3.41
C LEU A 322 3.23 20.25 -4.55
N SER A 323 3.26 21.53 -4.21
CA SER A 323 3.10 22.64 -5.16
C SER A 323 4.21 23.67 -4.96
N PRO A 324 4.78 24.25 -6.03
CA PRO A 324 5.80 25.28 -5.90
C PRO A 324 5.30 26.47 -5.08
N HIS A 325 6.14 27.02 -4.21
CA HIS A 325 5.78 28.22 -3.46
C HIS A 325 5.85 29.45 -4.39
N LYS A 326 4.75 30.21 -4.53
CA LYS A 326 4.59 31.30 -5.53
C LYS A 326 5.67 32.40 -5.50
N PHE A 327 6.39 32.56 -4.39
CA PHE A 327 7.27 33.71 -4.14
C PHE A 327 8.76 33.39 -4.08
N LEU A 328 9.17 32.12 -4.27
CA LEU A 328 10.57 31.71 -4.13
C LEU A 328 11.07 31.01 -5.40
N CYS A 329 11.45 31.81 -6.41
CA CYS A 329 12.24 31.31 -7.53
C CYS A 329 13.69 31.14 -7.06
N SER A 330 14.00 29.95 -6.56
CA SER A 330 15.37 29.57 -6.22
C SER A 330 15.70 28.30 -6.99
N ILE A 331 16.88 28.23 -7.61
CA ILE A 331 17.40 26.99 -8.20
C ILE A 331 17.98 26.01 -7.16
N LEU A 332 18.09 26.44 -5.89
CA LEU A 332 18.62 25.60 -4.83
C LEU A 332 17.73 24.37 -4.61
N PRO A 333 18.29 23.18 -4.36
CA PRO A 333 17.51 21.98 -4.12
C PRO A 333 16.45 22.18 -3.03
N SER A 334 15.32 21.49 -3.17
CA SER A 334 14.29 21.42 -2.14
C SER A 334 14.43 20.13 -1.35
N THR A 335 14.52 20.25 -0.04
CA THR A 335 14.44 19.13 0.89
C THR A 335 12.99 18.80 1.21
N PHE A 336 12.63 17.52 1.11
CA PHE A 336 11.42 16.92 1.67
C PHE A 336 11.83 15.94 2.77
N ALA A 337 11.17 16.02 3.91
CA ALA A 337 11.41 15.14 5.04
C ALA A 337 10.10 14.66 5.64
N VAL A 338 10.12 13.45 6.18
CA VAL A 338 8.97 12.85 6.86
C VAL A 338 9.43 12.27 8.20
N GLU A 339 8.71 12.66 9.24
CA GLU A 339 8.75 12.06 10.56
C GLU A 339 7.56 11.11 10.71
N VAL A 340 7.81 9.88 11.14
CA VAL A 340 6.78 8.90 11.47
C VAL A 340 6.94 8.52 12.92
N LYS A 341 5.87 8.56 13.70
CA LYS A 341 5.85 7.96 15.03
C LYS A 341 4.83 6.86 15.07
N TYR A 342 5.16 5.75 15.70
CA TYR A 342 4.27 4.62 15.82
C TYR A 342 4.69 3.74 16.99
N GLU A 343 3.80 2.81 17.32
CA GLU A 343 4.07 1.73 18.26
C GLU A 343 4.13 0.41 17.49
N HIS A 344 5.10 -0.43 17.81
CA HIS A 344 5.21 -1.77 17.24
C HIS A 344 5.46 -2.81 18.32
N PHE A 345 5.25 -4.08 17.97
CA PHE A 345 5.61 -5.22 18.79
C PHE A 345 6.76 -5.99 18.15
N LYS A 346 7.74 -6.40 18.95
CA LYS A 346 8.77 -7.35 18.55
C LYS A 346 8.81 -8.48 19.57
N GLY A 347 8.14 -9.59 19.25
CA GLY A 347 7.77 -10.60 20.24
C GLY A 347 6.84 -10.00 21.28
N ASP A 348 7.09 -10.28 22.56
CA ASP A 348 6.25 -9.80 23.67
C ASP A 348 6.57 -8.36 24.12
N GLN A 349 7.53 -7.68 23.47
CA GLN A 349 7.96 -6.34 23.84
C GLN A 349 7.40 -5.30 22.87
N ALA A 350 6.75 -4.28 23.43
CA ALA A 350 6.28 -3.11 22.69
C ALA A 350 7.36 -2.01 22.66
N PHE A 351 7.41 -1.27 21.56
CA PHE A 351 8.32 -0.14 21.36
C PHE A 351 7.56 1.07 20.82
N THR A 352 7.90 2.25 21.32
CA THR A 352 7.61 3.51 20.63
C THR A 352 8.79 3.82 19.73
N GLU A 353 8.51 4.05 18.46
CA GLU A 353 9.53 4.37 17.47
C GLU A 353 9.26 5.73 16.82
N ILE A 354 10.34 6.47 16.55
CA ILE A 354 10.33 7.69 15.74
C ILE A 354 11.27 7.46 14.56
N GLN A 355 10.69 7.31 13.37
CA GLN A 355 11.42 7.25 12.12
C GLN A 355 11.58 8.65 11.53
N TRP A 356 12.75 8.88 10.95
CA TRP A 356 13.01 10.04 10.11
C TRP A 356 13.52 9.59 8.75
N CYS A 357 13.04 10.24 7.70
CA CYS A 357 13.57 10.09 6.36
C CYS A 357 13.53 11.43 5.63
N SER A 358 14.63 11.80 5.00
CA SER A 358 14.73 13.01 4.19
C SER A 358 15.41 12.78 2.85
N HIS A 359 15.02 13.60 1.87
CA HIS A 359 15.58 13.60 0.54
C HIS A 359 15.65 15.02 -0.01
N SER A 360 16.66 15.30 -0.83
CA SER A 360 16.85 16.59 -1.49
C SER A 360 16.66 16.42 -2.98
N TYR A 361 15.81 17.24 -3.57
CA TYR A 361 15.42 17.18 -4.97
C TYR A 361 15.96 18.40 -5.72
N PRO A 362 16.70 18.20 -6.83
CA PRO A 362 17.12 19.30 -7.68
C PRO A 362 15.91 19.99 -8.31
N LYS A 363 16.11 21.23 -8.78
CA LYS A 363 15.07 22.00 -9.43
C LYS A 363 15.54 22.55 -10.76
N SER A 364 14.61 22.73 -11.69
CA SER A 364 14.86 23.24 -13.04
C SER A 364 13.84 24.29 -13.42
N GLU A 365 14.29 25.33 -14.13
CA GLU A 365 13.44 26.29 -14.85
C GLU A 365 13.02 25.77 -16.23
N ASN A 366 13.81 24.85 -16.79
CA ASN A 366 13.59 24.25 -18.10
C ASN A 366 12.60 23.08 -18.03
N PHE A 367 11.77 22.95 -19.07
CA PHE A 367 10.82 21.84 -19.24
C PHE A 367 11.53 20.48 -19.37
N ILE A 368 12.57 20.41 -20.22
CA ILE A 368 13.23 19.15 -20.59
C ILE A 368 13.70 18.33 -19.37
N PRO A 369 14.49 18.87 -18.42
CA PRO A 369 14.96 18.10 -17.26
C PRO A 369 13.84 17.66 -16.31
N VAL A 370 12.69 18.33 -16.32
CA VAL A 370 11.52 17.96 -15.51
C VAL A 370 10.75 16.84 -16.23
N ALA A 371 10.44 17.03 -17.51
CA ALA A 371 9.68 16.09 -18.34
C ALA A 371 10.41 14.75 -18.54
N SER A 372 11.73 14.78 -18.76
CA SER A 372 12.54 13.58 -18.95
C SER A 372 12.58 12.67 -17.71
N GLY A 373 12.35 13.23 -16.53
CA GLY A 373 12.37 12.51 -15.26
C GLY A 373 11.01 11.96 -14.83
N VAL A 374 9.92 12.23 -15.56
CA VAL A 374 8.57 11.83 -15.14
C VAL A 374 8.46 10.32 -14.96
N ASP A 375 8.14 9.89 -13.75
CA ASP A 375 7.74 8.52 -13.46
C ASP A 375 6.23 8.39 -13.71
N ALA A 376 5.89 7.84 -14.89
CA ALA A 376 4.51 7.67 -15.29
C ALA A 376 3.76 6.68 -14.38
N TYR A 377 4.44 5.66 -13.85
CA TYR A 377 3.83 4.67 -12.96
C TYR A 377 3.47 5.27 -11.59
N GLN A 378 4.23 6.25 -11.14
CA GLN A 378 3.96 7.02 -9.94
C GLN A 378 2.85 8.08 -10.14
N LEU A 379 2.80 8.71 -11.31
CA LEU A 379 1.88 9.82 -11.59
C LEU A 379 0.48 9.36 -12.05
N MET A 380 0.41 8.28 -12.82
CA MET A 380 -0.85 7.78 -13.40
C MET A 380 -1.96 7.50 -12.38
N PRO A 381 -1.70 6.81 -11.25
CA PRO A 381 -2.74 6.52 -10.26
C PRO A 381 -3.44 7.79 -9.79
N TYR A 382 -2.66 8.83 -9.47
CA TYR A 382 -3.19 10.12 -9.04
C TYR A 382 -4.03 10.79 -10.14
N LEU A 383 -3.55 10.79 -11.38
CA LEU A 383 -4.27 11.42 -12.50
C LEU A 383 -5.60 10.73 -12.78
N ILE A 384 -5.67 9.39 -12.69
CA ILE A 384 -6.90 8.63 -12.91
C ILE A 384 -7.86 8.83 -11.73
N SER A 385 -7.40 8.64 -10.50
CA SER A 385 -8.25 8.78 -9.31
C SER A 385 -8.86 10.17 -9.15
N ASN A 386 -8.19 11.21 -9.66
CA ASN A 386 -8.68 12.59 -9.64
C ASN A 386 -9.33 13.04 -10.96
N GLN A 387 -9.54 12.13 -11.92
CA GLN A 387 -10.12 12.44 -13.24
C GLN A 387 -9.38 13.55 -14.00
N MET A 388 -8.07 13.67 -13.81
CA MET A 388 -7.22 14.72 -14.39
C MET A 388 -6.46 14.29 -15.64
N LEU A 389 -6.48 12.99 -16.00
CA LEU A 389 -5.63 12.44 -17.07
C LEU A 389 -5.81 13.16 -18.42
N GLY A 390 -7.06 13.45 -18.83
CA GLY A 390 -7.31 14.12 -20.11
C GLY A 390 -6.73 15.55 -20.17
N THR A 391 -6.97 16.36 -19.14
CA THR A 391 -6.41 17.72 -19.05
C THR A 391 -4.88 17.68 -18.94
N PHE A 392 -4.33 16.71 -18.22
CA PHE A 392 -2.89 16.51 -18.12
C PHE A 392 -2.26 16.19 -19.47
N VAL A 393 -2.81 15.25 -20.24
CA VAL A 393 -2.31 14.88 -21.57
C VAL A 393 -2.31 16.09 -22.52
N LYS A 394 -3.39 16.90 -22.50
CA LYS A 394 -3.47 18.13 -23.28
C LYS A 394 -2.35 19.11 -22.93
N ASN A 395 -2.20 19.44 -21.65
CA ASN A 395 -1.17 20.37 -21.18
C ASN A 395 0.26 19.85 -21.45
N LEU A 396 0.46 18.54 -21.33
CA LEU A 396 1.72 17.88 -21.65
C LEU A 396 2.09 18.05 -23.11
N TYR A 397 1.13 17.87 -24.01
CA TYR A 397 1.33 18.04 -25.44
C TYR A 397 1.66 19.49 -25.80
N GLU A 398 0.89 20.45 -25.30
CA GLU A 398 1.13 21.88 -25.51
C GLU A 398 2.52 22.31 -25.01
N ALA A 399 2.90 21.90 -23.80
CA ALA A 399 4.22 22.21 -23.24
C ALA A 399 5.35 21.54 -24.01
N TYR A 400 5.17 20.28 -24.45
CA TYR A 400 6.17 19.57 -25.24
C TYR A 400 6.44 20.26 -26.58
N GLN A 401 5.38 20.58 -27.34
CA GLN A 401 5.51 21.27 -28.65
C GLN A 401 6.19 22.64 -28.52
N GLN A 402 5.92 23.38 -27.44
CA GLN A 402 6.52 24.70 -27.21
C GLN A 402 7.99 24.64 -26.79
N ASN A 403 8.42 23.57 -26.11
CA ASN A 403 9.72 23.54 -25.42
C ASN A 403 10.71 22.52 -25.99
N VAL A 404 10.24 21.56 -26.79
CA VAL A 404 11.06 20.53 -27.45
C VAL A 404 11.06 20.86 -28.93
N SER A 405 12.01 21.72 -29.33
CA SER A 405 12.14 22.19 -30.70
C SER A 405 12.37 21.02 -31.67
N ILE A 406 11.42 20.80 -32.57
CA ILE A 406 11.54 19.94 -33.74
C ILE A 406 12.51 20.64 -34.72
N PHE A 407 13.47 19.93 -35.31
CA PHE A 407 14.37 20.53 -36.30
C PHE A 407 13.57 21.06 -37.50
N PRO A 408 13.99 22.16 -38.17
CA PRO A 408 13.33 22.63 -39.38
C PRO A 408 13.28 21.52 -40.45
N GLY A 409 12.08 21.03 -40.76
CA GLY A 409 11.85 19.98 -41.76
C GLY A 409 11.36 18.63 -41.21
N ASP A 410 11.41 18.42 -39.89
CA ASP A 410 10.89 17.20 -39.26
C ASP A 410 9.36 17.28 -39.02
N GLU A 411 8.67 16.14 -39.14
CA GLU A 411 7.27 16.05 -38.72
C GLU A 411 7.16 16.25 -37.20
N PRO A 412 6.08 16.89 -36.70
CA PRO A 412 5.89 17.04 -35.26
C PRO A 412 5.89 15.69 -34.55
N ASP A 413 6.74 15.57 -33.53
CA ASP A 413 6.77 14.39 -32.67
C ASP A 413 5.47 14.33 -31.86
N THR A 414 4.54 13.53 -32.37
CA THR A 414 3.19 13.34 -31.80
C THR A 414 3.15 12.24 -30.74
N THR A 415 4.24 11.50 -30.57
CA THR A 415 4.29 10.33 -29.69
C THR A 415 5.36 10.48 -28.61
N PHE A 416 5.87 11.69 -28.35
CA PHE A 416 6.91 11.91 -27.34
C PHE A 416 8.11 10.95 -27.51
N SER A 417 8.56 10.73 -28.75
CA SER A 417 9.68 9.84 -29.07
C SER A 417 10.96 10.16 -28.29
N ILE A 418 11.18 11.43 -27.93
CA ILE A 418 12.33 11.88 -27.13
C ILE A 418 12.19 11.48 -25.65
N PHE A 419 10.95 11.37 -25.14
CA PHE A 419 10.65 10.96 -23.76
C PHE A 419 9.68 9.78 -23.76
N PRO A 420 10.16 8.54 -24.01
CA PRO A 420 9.30 7.36 -24.15
C PRO A 420 8.41 7.08 -22.92
N ASN A 421 8.85 7.47 -21.73
CA ASN A 421 8.06 7.40 -20.49
C ASN A 421 6.73 8.16 -20.59
N LEU A 422 6.67 9.25 -21.36
CA LEU A 422 5.45 10.05 -21.54
C LEU A 422 4.41 9.38 -22.46
N GLN A 423 4.83 8.42 -23.30
CA GLN A 423 3.92 7.65 -24.17
C GLN A 423 2.87 6.90 -23.36
N LEU A 424 3.21 6.49 -22.14
CA LEU A 424 2.31 5.73 -21.28
C LEU A 424 1.01 6.49 -20.99
N PHE A 425 1.07 7.82 -20.83
CA PHE A 425 -0.12 8.65 -20.61
C PHE A 425 -1.06 8.64 -21.82
N LEU A 426 -0.50 8.65 -23.03
CA LEU A 426 -1.28 8.53 -24.26
C LEU A 426 -1.94 7.15 -24.34
N CYS A 427 -1.17 6.08 -24.08
CA CYS A 427 -1.70 4.73 -24.11
C CYS A 427 -2.89 4.58 -23.15
N VAL A 428 -2.72 4.94 -21.88
CA VAL A 428 -3.78 4.77 -20.88
C VAL A 428 -5.01 5.64 -21.17
N HIS A 429 -4.81 6.87 -21.65
CA HIS A 429 -5.92 7.78 -21.96
C HIS A 429 -6.77 7.28 -23.13
N TYR A 430 -6.12 6.88 -24.24
CA TYR A 430 -6.82 6.50 -25.47
C TYR A 430 -7.27 5.03 -25.51
N ASP A 431 -6.68 4.15 -24.70
CA ASP A 431 -7.07 2.73 -24.58
C ASP A 431 -8.36 2.54 -23.75
N GLY A 432 -8.86 3.62 -23.13
CA GLY A 432 -10.06 3.56 -22.29
C GLY A 432 -9.88 2.80 -20.97
N ARG A 433 -8.66 2.34 -20.66
CA ARG A 433 -8.33 1.62 -19.41
C ARG A 433 -8.66 2.42 -18.15
N GLN A 434 -8.70 3.75 -18.23
CA GLN A 434 -9.19 4.61 -17.14
C GLN A 434 -10.56 4.15 -16.58
N ASN A 435 -11.43 3.55 -17.41
CA ASN A 435 -12.75 3.07 -17.01
C ASN A 435 -12.69 1.71 -16.27
N ILE A 436 -11.69 0.87 -16.56
CA ILE A 436 -11.45 -0.40 -15.86
C ILE A 436 -10.89 -0.10 -14.46
N CYS A 437 -10.03 0.92 -14.36
CA CYS A 437 -9.36 1.32 -13.14
C CYS A 437 -10.25 2.04 -12.10
N SER A 438 -11.38 2.61 -12.54
CA SER A 438 -12.36 3.24 -11.65
C SER A 438 -13.21 2.23 -10.87
N SER A 439 -13.00 0.93 -11.05
CA SER A 439 -13.73 -0.09 -10.30
C SER A 439 -13.41 0.02 -8.79
N PRO A 440 -14.43 0.19 -7.92
CA PRO A 440 -14.25 0.28 -6.47
C PRO A 440 -13.51 -0.94 -5.87
N TYR A 441 -13.52 -2.07 -6.59
CA TYR A 441 -12.87 -3.31 -6.18
C TYR A 441 -11.35 -3.32 -6.41
N GLN A 442 -10.79 -2.41 -7.22
CA GLN A 442 -9.32 -2.26 -7.36
C GLN A 442 -8.71 -1.43 -6.22
N SER A 443 -9.51 -0.59 -5.55
CA SER A 443 -9.03 0.36 -4.54
C SER A 443 -8.49 -0.28 -3.24
N ARG A 444 -8.57 -1.60 -3.09
CA ARG A 444 -8.19 -2.34 -1.87
C ARG A 444 -7.28 -3.54 -2.11
N SER A 445 -6.71 -3.64 -3.31
CA SER A 445 -5.58 -4.52 -3.52
C SER A 445 -4.34 -3.87 -2.88
N PHE A 446 -3.67 -4.60 -2.01
CA PHE A 446 -2.35 -4.24 -1.54
C PHE A 446 -1.35 -4.68 -2.59
N LEU A 447 -0.71 -3.68 -3.18
CA LEU A 447 0.31 -3.85 -4.19
C LEU A 447 1.55 -3.13 -3.68
N SER A 448 2.71 -3.78 -3.79
CA SER A 448 3.98 -3.09 -3.58
C SER A 448 4.10 -1.90 -4.54
N TYR A 449 5.02 -0.98 -4.25
CA TYR A 449 5.32 0.14 -5.16
C TYR A 449 5.55 -0.33 -6.60
N HIS A 450 6.20 -1.48 -6.74
CA HIS A 450 6.58 -2.07 -8.02
C HIS A 450 5.42 -2.71 -8.79
N SER A 451 4.40 -3.23 -8.09
CA SER A 451 3.24 -3.87 -8.72
C SER A 451 2.04 -2.92 -8.86
N ARG A 452 2.05 -1.73 -8.24
CA ARG A 452 0.90 -0.80 -8.29
C ARG A 452 0.56 -0.35 -9.70
N SER A 453 1.57 -0.19 -10.56
CA SER A 453 1.39 0.10 -11.98
C SER A 453 0.43 -0.86 -12.67
N ALA A 454 0.46 -2.15 -12.30
CA ALA A 454 -0.36 -3.21 -12.86
C ALA A 454 -1.88 -3.03 -12.64
N SER A 455 -2.29 -2.08 -11.78
CA SER A 455 -3.70 -1.67 -11.66
C SER A 455 -4.17 -0.80 -12.83
N PHE A 456 -3.24 -0.09 -13.49
CA PHE A 456 -3.52 0.92 -14.50
C PHE A 456 -2.95 0.56 -15.87
N TYR A 457 -1.82 -0.12 -15.87
CA TYR A 457 -1.14 -0.58 -17.07
C TYR A 457 -0.38 -1.88 -16.76
N PRO A 458 -0.57 -2.96 -17.55
CA PRO A 458 0.08 -4.24 -17.29
C PRO A 458 1.60 -4.10 -17.35
N ASN A 459 2.31 -4.76 -16.42
CA ASN A 459 3.75 -4.88 -16.52
C ASN A 459 4.07 -5.97 -17.54
N LEU A 460 4.85 -5.64 -18.57
CA LEU A 460 5.28 -6.61 -19.58
C LEU A 460 6.73 -7.04 -19.32
N MET A 461 6.95 -8.34 -19.13
CA MET A 461 8.28 -8.94 -19.06
C MET A 461 8.51 -9.85 -20.27
N LEU A 462 9.66 -9.69 -20.92
CA LEU A 462 10.07 -10.45 -22.10
C LEU A 462 11.22 -11.37 -21.72
N TRP A 463 11.07 -12.66 -22.01
CA TRP A 463 12.03 -13.70 -21.61
C TRP A 463 12.44 -14.51 -22.84
N ASN A 464 13.75 -14.70 -23.01
CA ASN A 464 14.28 -15.49 -24.12
C ASN A 464 14.13 -17.00 -23.86
N ASP A 465 14.20 -17.37 -22.59
CA ASP A 465 14.03 -18.69 -22.01
C ASP A 465 13.71 -18.51 -20.52
N GLN A 466 13.45 -19.59 -19.76
CA GLN A 466 13.07 -19.49 -18.34
C GLN A 466 14.20 -18.99 -17.41
N GLU A 467 15.42 -18.78 -17.93
CA GLU A 467 16.60 -18.32 -17.19
C GLU A 467 17.11 -16.92 -17.60
N THR A 468 16.55 -16.36 -18.68
CA THR A 468 17.08 -15.14 -19.32
C THR A 468 15.97 -14.12 -19.54
N LEU A 469 15.85 -13.19 -18.58
CA LEU A 469 15.02 -12.00 -18.71
C LEU A 469 15.68 -11.00 -19.66
N VAL A 470 14.97 -10.63 -20.74
CA VAL A 470 15.43 -9.67 -21.75
C VAL A 470 15.08 -8.24 -21.34
N ALA A 471 13.82 -8.03 -20.93
CA ALA A 471 13.33 -6.71 -20.58
C ALA A 471 12.14 -6.80 -19.61
N THR A 472 11.95 -5.78 -18.77
CA THR A 472 10.85 -5.69 -17.81
C THR A 472 10.23 -4.28 -17.81
N ARG A 473 8.94 -4.18 -17.45
CA ARG A 473 8.14 -2.95 -17.46
C ARG A 473 8.13 -2.25 -18.83
N CYS A 474 8.09 -3.07 -19.88
CA CYS A 474 8.11 -2.60 -21.25
C CYS A 474 6.78 -1.94 -21.63
N ILE A 475 6.82 -0.95 -22.51
CA ILE A 475 5.62 -0.46 -23.19
C ILE A 475 5.08 -1.60 -24.07
N ILE A 476 3.77 -1.84 -24.03
CA ILE A 476 3.10 -2.83 -24.88
C ILE A 476 3.10 -2.30 -26.32
N ASN A 477 4.15 -2.63 -27.06
CA ASN A 477 4.39 -2.18 -28.41
C ASN A 477 4.96 -3.34 -29.25
N TYR A 478 4.25 -3.71 -30.33
CA TYR A 478 4.66 -4.80 -31.20
C TYR A 478 6.03 -4.56 -31.86
N TYR A 479 6.30 -3.32 -32.28
CA TYR A 479 7.57 -2.98 -32.92
C TYR A 479 8.74 -3.15 -31.93
N PHE A 480 8.57 -2.72 -30.68
CA PHE A 480 9.56 -2.95 -29.64
C PHE A 480 9.78 -4.45 -29.36
N TYR A 481 8.70 -5.23 -29.28
CA TYR A 481 8.77 -6.69 -29.14
C TYR A 481 9.56 -7.35 -30.29
N VAL A 482 9.32 -6.93 -31.53
CA VAL A 482 10.07 -7.41 -32.71
C VAL A 482 11.54 -6.97 -32.65
N GLN A 483 11.83 -5.73 -32.22
CA GLN A 483 13.20 -5.24 -32.05
C GLN A 483 13.97 -6.03 -30.99
N MET A 484 13.29 -6.55 -29.98
CA MET A 484 13.85 -7.46 -28.97
C MET A 484 13.95 -8.91 -29.46
N HIS A 485 13.90 -9.14 -30.77
CA HIS A 485 13.95 -10.46 -31.42
C HIS A 485 12.78 -11.39 -31.08
N SER A 486 11.62 -10.83 -30.73
CA SER A 486 10.38 -11.57 -30.42
C SER A 486 10.58 -12.71 -29.40
N PRO A 487 10.95 -12.40 -28.14
CA PRO A 487 11.23 -13.42 -27.15
C PRO A 487 10.05 -14.38 -26.95
N PRO A 488 10.29 -15.71 -26.91
CA PRO A 488 9.23 -16.73 -26.96
C PRO A 488 8.36 -16.79 -25.70
N ILE A 489 8.82 -16.21 -24.59
CA ILE A 489 8.10 -16.19 -23.32
C ILE A 489 7.74 -14.75 -22.98
N ILE A 490 6.45 -14.51 -22.75
CA ILE A 490 5.94 -13.21 -22.31
C ILE A 490 5.19 -13.39 -20.99
N VAL A 491 5.57 -12.60 -19.98
CA VAL A 491 4.76 -12.44 -18.76
C VAL A 491 3.99 -11.14 -18.89
N PHE A 492 2.68 -11.27 -18.92
CA PHE A 492 1.72 -10.17 -18.95
C PHE A 492 1.06 -10.06 -17.59
N ASP A 493 1.50 -9.06 -16.84
CA ASP A 493 1.25 -8.96 -15.42
C ASP A 493 0.25 -7.83 -15.10
N GLU A 494 -0.95 -8.23 -14.70
CA GLU A 494 -2.05 -7.36 -14.27
C GLU A 494 -2.31 -7.50 -12.77
N SER A 495 -2.91 -6.48 -12.15
CA SER A 495 -3.15 -6.45 -10.69
C SER A 495 -3.81 -7.71 -10.11
N ARG A 496 -4.69 -8.38 -10.88
CA ARG A 496 -5.46 -9.56 -10.44
C ARG A 496 -5.05 -10.86 -11.12
N ALA A 497 -4.23 -10.80 -12.15
CA ALA A 497 -3.85 -11.97 -12.91
C ALA A 497 -2.48 -11.82 -13.55
N ILE A 498 -1.71 -12.89 -13.55
CA ILE A 498 -0.43 -12.97 -14.24
C ILE A 498 -0.60 -13.99 -15.34
N SER A 499 -0.66 -13.53 -16.59
CA SER A 499 -0.71 -14.40 -17.76
C SER A 499 0.71 -14.68 -18.25
N VAL A 500 1.11 -15.95 -18.28
CA VAL A 500 2.40 -16.40 -18.78
C VAL A 500 2.17 -17.09 -20.12
N PHE A 501 2.65 -16.46 -21.19
CA PHE A 501 2.58 -16.98 -22.55
C PHE A 501 3.83 -17.81 -22.82
N ILE A 502 3.67 -19.13 -22.83
CA ILE A 502 4.73 -20.13 -22.95
C ILE A 502 4.11 -21.45 -23.47
N ASP A 503 4.82 -22.17 -24.33
CA ASP A 503 4.36 -23.48 -24.83
C ASP A 503 4.85 -24.65 -23.96
N ASP A 504 5.90 -24.42 -23.18
CA ASP A 504 6.48 -25.37 -22.21
C ASP A 504 5.89 -25.19 -20.79
N GLU A 505 6.04 -26.20 -19.95
CA GLU A 505 5.73 -26.09 -18.52
C GLU A 505 6.74 -25.17 -17.80
N ILE A 506 6.28 -24.41 -16.80
CA ILE A 506 7.17 -23.63 -15.94
C ILE A 506 8.02 -24.58 -15.10
N ILE A 507 9.34 -24.49 -15.22
CA ILE A 507 10.31 -25.26 -14.45
C ILE A 507 10.35 -24.70 -13.02
N PRO A 508 9.99 -25.49 -11.99
CA PRO A 508 10.07 -25.04 -10.61
C PRO A 508 11.50 -24.65 -10.22
N GLY A 509 11.67 -23.48 -9.61
CA GLY A 509 12.97 -22.94 -9.20
C GLY A 509 13.75 -22.23 -10.31
N SER A 510 13.22 -22.14 -11.53
CA SER A 510 13.79 -21.29 -12.58
C SER A 510 13.70 -19.81 -12.21
N LYS A 511 14.49 -18.95 -12.87
CA LYS A 511 14.36 -17.50 -12.66
C LYS A 511 12.98 -16.96 -13.05
N LEU A 512 12.34 -17.53 -14.06
CA LEU A 512 10.96 -17.21 -14.43
C LEU A 512 9.99 -17.56 -13.30
N ASP A 513 10.06 -18.79 -12.76
CA ASP A 513 9.24 -19.22 -11.61
C ASP A 513 9.46 -18.30 -10.39
N HIS A 514 10.72 -17.95 -10.10
CA HIS A 514 11.05 -17.01 -9.04
C HIS A 514 10.47 -15.60 -9.28
N ALA A 515 10.51 -15.10 -10.52
CA ALA A 515 9.94 -13.79 -10.85
C ALA A 515 8.41 -13.79 -10.70
N ILE A 516 7.72 -14.84 -11.14
CA ILE A 516 6.26 -14.98 -10.98
C ILE A 516 5.88 -15.08 -9.50
N LYS A 517 6.58 -15.93 -8.74
CA LYS A 517 6.37 -16.07 -7.29
C LYS A 517 6.64 -14.77 -6.54
N HIS A 518 7.63 -13.98 -6.98
CA HIS A 518 7.90 -12.68 -6.40
C HIS A 518 6.73 -11.72 -6.61
N GLU A 519 6.24 -11.56 -7.85
CA GLU A 519 5.08 -10.71 -8.14
C GLU A 519 3.80 -11.19 -7.44
N GLU A 520 3.64 -12.50 -7.28
CA GLU A 520 2.53 -13.09 -6.54
C GLU A 520 2.61 -12.81 -5.03
N ALA A 521 3.80 -12.93 -4.42
CA ALA A 521 4.03 -12.70 -3.00
C ALA A 521 3.81 -11.23 -2.59
N ASP A 522 4.16 -10.32 -3.49
CA ASP A 522 4.05 -8.87 -3.31
C ASP A 522 2.60 -8.33 -3.29
N ARG A 523 1.60 -9.19 -3.54
CA ARG A 523 0.20 -8.79 -3.72
C ARG A 523 -0.76 -9.45 -2.77
N PHE A 524 -1.75 -8.67 -2.37
CA PHE A 524 -2.97 -9.18 -1.75
C PHE A 524 -4.20 -8.47 -2.35
N PRO A 525 -5.25 -9.18 -2.81
CA PRO A 525 -5.36 -10.63 -2.94
C PRO A 525 -4.30 -11.25 -3.87
N LYS A 526 -4.08 -12.57 -3.76
CA LYS A 526 -3.18 -13.32 -4.65
C LYS A 526 -3.70 -13.22 -6.09
N PRO A 527 -2.88 -12.84 -7.07
CA PRO A 527 -3.29 -12.84 -8.47
C PRO A 527 -3.52 -14.27 -8.97
N VAL A 528 -4.40 -14.44 -9.95
CA VAL A 528 -4.60 -15.71 -10.63
C VAL A 528 -3.47 -15.89 -11.66
N ILE A 529 -2.70 -16.98 -11.54
CA ILE A 529 -1.67 -17.32 -12.52
C ILE A 529 -2.31 -18.10 -13.66
N MET A 530 -2.17 -17.63 -14.89
CA MET A 530 -2.74 -18.25 -16.09
C MET A 530 -1.62 -18.61 -17.07
N ILE A 531 -1.50 -19.89 -17.42
CA ILE A 531 -0.58 -20.34 -18.48
C ILE A 531 -1.33 -20.33 -19.81
N ARG A 532 -0.74 -19.71 -20.83
CA ARG A 532 -1.33 -19.52 -22.16
C ARG A 532 -0.34 -19.93 -23.24
N PRO A 533 -0.79 -20.51 -24.37
CA PRO A 533 0.10 -20.85 -25.48
C PRO A 533 0.64 -19.59 -26.17
N THR A 534 1.85 -19.67 -26.72
CA THR A 534 2.52 -18.54 -27.41
C THR A 534 1.74 -18.06 -28.64
N SER A 535 0.93 -18.93 -29.23
CA SER A 535 0.01 -18.59 -30.33
C SER A 535 -0.98 -17.46 -29.98
N GLN A 536 -1.21 -17.16 -28.69
CA GLN A 536 -2.04 -16.04 -28.24
C GLN A 536 -1.28 -14.72 -28.05
N ILE A 537 0.06 -14.70 -28.15
CA ILE A 537 0.87 -13.48 -28.04
C ILE A 537 0.38 -12.35 -28.98
N PRO A 538 0.02 -12.61 -30.25
CA PRO A 538 -0.47 -11.56 -31.14
C PRO A 538 -1.68 -10.80 -30.58
N MET A 539 -2.51 -11.42 -29.74
CA MET A 539 -3.67 -10.77 -29.12
C MET A 539 -3.27 -9.64 -28.19
N ILE A 540 -2.13 -9.77 -27.50
CA ILE A 540 -1.58 -8.72 -26.62
C ILE A 540 -1.28 -7.47 -27.42
N PHE A 541 -0.81 -7.62 -28.67
CA PHE A 541 -0.30 -6.52 -29.47
C PHE A 541 -1.29 -5.98 -30.51
N SER A 542 -2.28 -6.78 -30.93
CA SER A 542 -3.27 -6.37 -31.93
C SER A 542 -4.08 -5.17 -31.47
N GLU A 543 -4.53 -5.17 -30.21
CA GLU A 543 -5.31 -4.09 -29.60
C GLU A 543 -4.53 -2.77 -29.58
N TYR A 544 -3.22 -2.83 -29.33
CA TYR A 544 -2.35 -1.66 -29.20
C TYR A 544 -1.90 -1.08 -30.55
N SER A 545 -1.81 -1.90 -31.60
CA SER A 545 -1.50 -1.40 -32.94
C SER A 545 -2.59 -0.46 -33.48
N GLU A 546 -3.85 -0.71 -33.12
CA GLU A 546 -4.97 0.19 -33.43
C GLU A 546 -4.97 1.43 -32.55
N LEU A 547 -4.54 1.31 -31.29
CA LEU A 547 -4.44 2.41 -30.34
C LEU A 547 -3.50 3.51 -30.84
N PHE A 548 -2.30 3.18 -31.31
CA PHE A 548 -1.37 4.18 -31.83
C PHE A 548 -1.91 4.90 -33.08
N LYS A 549 -2.65 4.20 -33.95
CA LYS A 549 -3.35 4.84 -35.07
C LYS A 549 -4.46 5.78 -34.60
N LYS A 550 -5.22 5.40 -33.56
CA LYS A 550 -6.23 6.26 -32.92
C LYS A 550 -5.60 7.51 -32.30
N ILE A 551 -4.48 7.36 -31.58
CA ILE A 551 -3.70 8.46 -31.00
C ILE A 551 -3.27 9.44 -32.11
N GLN A 552 -2.61 8.95 -33.16
CA GLN A 552 -2.17 9.80 -34.28
C GLN A 552 -3.34 10.52 -34.96
N THR A 553 -4.48 9.85 -35.12
CA THR A 553 -5.68 10.44 -35.74
C THR A 553 -6.30 11.51 -34.84
N ALA A 554 -6.35 11.28 -33.52
CA ALA A 554 -6.88 12.23 -32.55
C ALA A 554 -5.99 13.48 -32.45
N LEU A 555 -4.66 13.29 -32.40
CA LEU A 555 -3.70 14.38 -32.30
C LEU A 555 -3.58 15.20 -33.59
N LYS A 556 -3.85 14.62 -34.77
CA LYS A 556 -3.95 15.38 -36.03
C LYS A 556 -5.20 16.27 -36.15
N LYS A 557 -6.22 16.04 -35.31
CA LYS A 557 -7.49 16.78 -35.31
C LYS A 557 -7.58 17.86 -34.22
N ALA A 558 -6.76 17.74 -33.18
CA ALA A 558 -6.59 18.73 -32.11
C ALA A 558 -5.63 19.83 -32.56
#